data_AF-A0A125MGN9-F1
#
_entry.id   AF-A0A125MGN9-F1
#
_cell.length_a   1.000
_cell.length_b   1.000
_cell.length_c   1.000
_cell.angle_alpha   90.00
_cell.angle_beta   90.00
_cell.angle_gamma   90.00
#
_symmetry.space_group_name_H-M   'P 1'
#
loop_
_entity.id
_entity.type
_entity.pdbx_description
1 polymer ?
#
loop_
_entity_poly.entity_id
_entity_poly.type
_entity_poly.pdbx_seq_one_letter_code
_entity_poly.pdbx_strand_id
1 'polypeptide(L)' 'MTEARKVANHMSSYRDKAFAYEEQVRPYLESIRDHIDHLEMEVDDEIWPLPKYRELLFSK' A
#
# COMPACT_ATOMS: atom_id res chain seq x y z
N MET A 1 -9.22 2.58 2.58
CA MET A 1 -8.77 2.61 1.17
C MET A 1 -9.89 2.37 0.15
N THR A 2 -10.71 1.32 0.27
CA THR A 2 -11.70 0.90 -0.75
C THR A 2 -12.79 1.95 -1.01
N GLU A 3 -13.35 2.55 0.05
CA GLU A 3 -14.34 3.63 -0.09
C GLU A 3 -13.74 4.92 -0.66
N ALA A 4 -12.53 5.30 -0.22
CA ALA A 4 -11.83 6.47 -0.77
C ALA A 4 -11.57 6.35 -2.28
N ARG A 5 -11.19 5.16 -2.76
CA ARG A 5 -11.03 4.88 -4.19
C ARG A 5 -12.36 4.94 -4.95
N LYS A 6 -13.44 4.44 -4.35
CA LYS A 6 -14.79 4.47 -4.96
C LYS A 6 -15.28 5.90 -5.17
N VAL A 7 -15.10 6.75 -4.15
CA VAL A 7 -15.42 8.19 -4.22
C VAL A 7 -14.55 8.91 -5.26
N ALA A 8 -13.23 8.70 -5.24
CA ALA A 8 -12.31 9.32 -6.20
C ALA A 8 -12.62 8.90 -7.66
N ASN A 9 -13.01 7.65 -7.89
CA ASN A 9 -13.33 7.15 -9.23
C ASN A 9 -14.60 7.76 -9.82
N HIS A 10 -15.56 8.14 -8.98
CA HIS A 10 -16.81 8.79 -9.38
C HIS A 10 -16.63 10.28 -9.73
N MET A 11 -15.45 10.87 -9.51
CA MET A 11 -15.15 12.23 -9.95
C MET A 11 -15.03 12.31 -11.47
N SER A 12 -15.73 13.28 -12.06
CA SER A 12 -15.80 13.53 -13.50
C SER A 12 -14.52 14.18 -14.06
N SER A 13 -13.85 14.99 -13.25
CA SER A 13 -12.62 15.69 -13.59
C SER A 13 -11.39 14.83 -13.28
N TYR A 14 -10.50 14.69 -14.27
CA TYR A 14 -9.24 13.97 -14.09
C TYR A 14 -8.30 14.63 -13.09
N ARG A 15 -8.34 15.97 -13.01
CA ARG A 15 -7.53 16.74 -12.05
C ARG A 15 -7.98 16.45 -10.62
N ASP A 16 -9.28 16.54 -10.36
CA ASP A 16 -9.84 16.34 -9.01
C ASP A 16 -9.68 14.88 -8.57
N LYS A 17 -9.79 13.94 -9.52
CA LYS A 17 -9.46 12.53 -9.30
C LYS A 17 -8.01 12.37 -8.85
N ALA A 18 -7.04 13.01 -9.52
CA ALA A 18 -5.64 12.93 -9.13
C ALA A 18 -5.41 13.47 -7.70
N PHE A 19 -5.99 14.64 -7.36
CA PHE A 19 -5.90 15.19 -6.00
C PHE A 19 -6.57 14.28 -4.96
N ALA A 20 -7.74 13.71 -5.26
CA ALA A 20 -8.41 12.78 -4.36
C ALA A 20 -7.58 11.49 -4.13
N TYR A 21 -6.88 10.98 -5.14
CA TYR A 21 -5.97 9.84 -4.95
C TYR A 21 -4.76 10.22 -4.08
N GLU A 22 -4.16 11.38 -4.30
CA GLU A 22 -3.02 11.85 -3.50
C GLU A 22 -3.40 12.11 -2.04
N GLU A 23 -4.51 12.80 -1.78
CA GLU A 23 -4.90 13.18 -0.42
C GLU A 23 -5.61 12.07 0.34
N GLN A 24 -6.48 11.31 -0.34
CA GLN A 24 -7.39 10.37 0.32
C GLN A 24 -6.98 8.91 0.14
N VAL A 25 -6.19 8.55 -0.87
CA VAL A 25 -5.79 7.14 -1.08
C VAL A 25 -4.36 6.91 -0.61
N ARG A 26 -3.43 7.82 -0.94
CA ARG A 26 -2.01 7.69 -0.61
C ARG A 26 -1.72 7.46 0.89
N PRO A 27 -2.35 8.16 1.86
CA PRO A 27 -2.04 7.94 3.28
C PRO A 27 -2.36 6.52 3.76
N TYR A 28 -3.36 5.86 3.16
CA TYR A 28 -3.69 4.49 3.51
C TYR A 28 -2.60 3.50 3.06
N LEU A 29 -1.88 3.79 1.96
CA LEU A 29 -0.78 2.92 1.53
C LEU A 29 0.37 2.95 2.53
N GLU A 30 0.70 4.13 3.05
CA GLU A 30 1.74 4.28 4.08
C GLU A 30 1.33 3.59 5.38
N SER A 31 0.09 3.79 5.83
CA SER A 31 -0.43 3.12 7.03
C SER A 31 -0.45 1.59 6.88
N ILE A 32 -0.92 1.06 5.75
CA ILE A 32 -0.92 -0.39 5.50
C ILE A 32 0.51 -0.93 5.48
N ARG A 33 1.43 -0.21 4.84
CA ARG A 33 2.85 -0.60 4.79
C ARG A 33 3.46 -0.68 6.19
N ASP A 34 3.23 0.31 7.04
CA ASP A 34 3.76 0.32 8.40
C ASP A 34 3.30 -0.91 9.21
N HIS A 35 2.02 -1.29 9.10
CA HIS A 35 1.50 -2.50 9.75
C HIS A 35 2.09 -3.79 9.17
N ILE A 36 2.26 -3.86 7.84
CA ILE A 36 2.87 -5.02 7.16
C ILE A 36 4.34 -5.15 7.56
N ASP A 37 5.11 -4.07 7.56
CA ASP A 37 6.53 -4.06 7.92
C ASP A 37 6.71 -4.50 9.39
N HIS A 38 5.79 -4.13 10.30
CA HIS A 38 5.79 -4.64 11.68
C HIS A 38 5.48 -6.14 11.74
N LEU A 39 4.46 -6.60 11.00
CA LEU A 39 4.14 -8.04 10.94
C LEU A 39 5.27 -8.85 10.31
N GLU A 40 5.99 -8.33 9.32
CA GLU A 40 7.15 -8.98 8.70
C GLU A 40 8.28 -9.22 9.72
N MET A 41 8.42 -8.36 10.73
CA MET A 41 9.40 -8.53 11.82
C MET A 41 8.96 -9.55 12.87
N GLU A 42 7.65 -9.71 13.11
CA GLU A 42 7.10 -10.61 14.13
C GLU A 42 6.81 -12.02 13.59
N VAL A 43 6.47 -12.14 12.31
CA VAL A 43 6.08 -13.39 11.65
C VAL A 43 7.32 -14.12 11.12
N ASP A 44 7.32 -15.43 11.29
CA ASP A 44 8.39 -16.30 10.81
C ASP A 44 8.53 -16.24 9.28
N ASP A 45 9.78 -16.26 8.82
CA ASP A 45 10.16 -16.13 7.40
C ASP A 45 9.56 -17.27 6.55
N GLU A 46 9.46 -18.48 7.11
CA GLU A 46 8.90 -19.65 6.43
C GLU A 46 7.39 -19.55 6.15
N ILE A 47 6.67 -18.71 6.91
CA ILE A 47 5.22 -18.53 6.80
C ILE A 47 4.90 -17.32 5.91
N TRP A 48 5.84 -16.39 5.75
CA TRP A 48 5.61 -15.15 5.03
C TRP A 48 5.47 -15.41 3.51
N PRO A 49 4.33 -15.07 2.88
CA PRO A 49 4.02 -15.51 1.52
C PRO A 49 4.73 -14.70 0.42
N LEU A 50 5.41 -13.60 0.77
CA LEU A 50 6.04 -12.69 -0.19
C LEU A 50 7.56 -12.67 0.03
N PRO A 51 8.38 -12.59 -1.02
CA PRO A 51 9.82 -12.45 -0.85
C PRO A 51 10.15 -11.16 -0.09
N LYS A 52 11.03 -11.24 0.91
CA LYS A 52 11.44 -10.06 1.69
C LYS A 52 12.23 -9.09 0.81
N TYR A 53 12.24 -7.81 1.16
CA TYR A 53 13.00 -6.79 0.41
C TYR A 53 14.48 -7.16 0.24
N ARG A 54 15.06 -7.86 1.22
CA ARG A 54 16.46 -8.33 1.16
C ARG A 54 16.66 -9.40 0.09
N GLU A 55 15.70 -10.30 -0.06
CA GLU A 55 15.73 -11.33 -1.11
C GLU A 55 15.50 -10.70 -2.49
N LEU A 56 14.58 -9.74 -2.60
CA LEU A 56 14.35 -9.03 -3.87
C LEU A 56 15.57 -8.22 -4.34
N LEU A 57 16.34 -7.65 -3.40
CA LEU A 57 17.47 -6.78 -3.72
C LEU A 57 18.81 -7.53 -3.80
N PHE A 58 18.96 -8.65 -3.10
CA PHE A 58 20.25 -9.32 -2.94
C PHE A 58 20.24 -10.82 -3.25
N SER A 59 19.11 -11.43 -3.64
CA SER A 59 19.13 -12.81 -4.13
C SER A 59 19.89 -12.88 -5.46
N LYS A 60 21.11 -13.40 -5.37
CA LYS A 60 21.94 -13.85 -6.47
C LYS A 60 22.50 -15.23 -6.14
#